data_AF-A0A4Q9MQK8-F1
#
_entry.id   AF-A0A4Q9MQK8-F1
#
_cell.length_a   1.000
_cell.length_b   1.000
_cell.length_c   1.000
_cell.angle_alpha   90.00
_cell.angle_beta   90.00
_cell.angle_gamma   90.00
#
_symmetry.space_group_name_H-M   'P 1'
#
loop_
_entity.id
_entity.type
_entity.pdbx_description
1 polymer ?
#
loop_
_entity_poly.entity_id
_entity_poly.type
_entity_poly.pdbx_seq_one_letter_code
_entity_poly.pdbx_strand_id
1 'polypeptide(L)'
;MEKTARETTSLETGVRLTGFQVFDLATGKAVNTPKAYGKSIKTSDLPDGIARFFPFGVTYDEPADPISGGANSEAPATRTGLPPDVLLPMLESMREDIAEIREALAQVHMRMVGGSLLIIYEADWERAREGLKWLEEADEDEDEDDEENEDEDEDEKRVGPPYLVKLIDFAHTKVVPGIGPDEGVLKGVDTVLTLLDGRIEQTKAVIASTEAAPAS
;
A
#
# COMPACT_ATOMS: atom_id res chain seq x y z
N MET A 1 24.18 0.57 10.65
CA MET A 1 22.80 1.12 10.60
C MET A 1 22.78 2.61 10.87
N GLU A 2 23.43 3.12 11.94
CA GLU A 2 23.36 4.55 12.30
C GLU A 2 23.79 5.54 11.21
N LYS A 3 24.93 5.31 10.54
CA LYS A 3 25.38 6.18 9.43
C LYS A 3 24.30 6.28 8.34
N THR A 4 23.78 5.14 7.91
CA THR A 4 22.71 5.08 6.91
C THR A 4 21.43 5.74 7.41
N ALA A 5 21.09 5.61 8.70
CA ALA A 5 19.92 6.27 9.26
C ALA A 5 20.08 7.80 9.16
N ARG A 6 21.26 8.35 9.53
CA ARG A 6 21.55 9.79 9.46
C ARG A 6 21.53 10.37 8.04
N GLU A 7 21.86 9.54 7.06
CA GLU A 7 21.94 9.95 5.64
C GLU A 7 20.61 9.71 4.89
N THR A 8 19.56 9.24 5.57
CA THR A 8 18.26 8.92 4.95
C THR A 8 17.09 9.38 5.83
N THR A 9 15.87 9.17 5.36
CA THR A 9 14.65 9.48 6.11
C THR A 9 14.56 8.74 7.45
N SER A 10 15.26 7.61 7.62
CA SER A 10 15.12 6.75 8.80
C SER A 10 15.46 7.45 10.13
N LEU A 11 16.41 8.39 10.16
CA LEU A 11 16.71 9.10 11.41
C LEU A 11 15.55 10.00 11.84
N GLU A 12 15.00 10.75 10.89
CA GLU A 12 13.98 11.76 11.16
C GLU A 12 12.60 11.13 11.37
N THR A 13 12.28 10.07 10.64
CA THR A 13 10.93 9.51 10.58
C THR A 13 10.83 8.06 11.04
N GLY A 14 11.93 7.37 11.32
CA GLY A 14 11.91 5.94 11.65
C GLY A 14 11.72 5.03 10.44
N VAL A 15 11.41 5.55 9.24
CA VAL A 15 11.19 4.76 8.03
C VAL A 15 12.07 5.19 6.86
N ARG A 16 12.27 4.28 5.91
CA ARG A 16 12.85 4.54 4.60
C ARG A 16 12.32 3.49 3.63
N LEU A 17 11.95 3.91 2.43
CA LEU A 17 11.56 2.98 1.37
C LEU A 17 12.74 2.08 0.99
N THR A 18 12.57 0.76 1.03
CA THR A 18 13.64 -0.23 0.82
C THR A 18 13.63 -0.84 -0.59
N GLY A 19 13.00 -0.13 -1.54
CA GLY A 19 12.72 -0.59 -2.88
C GLY A 19 11.40 -1.35 -2.96
N PHE A 20 10.74 -1.29 -4.10
CA PHE A 20 9.43 -1.91 -4.30
C PHE A 20 9.18 -2.12 -5.80
N GLN A 21 8.15 -2.91 -6.11
CA GLN A 21 7.69 -3.16 -7.46
C GLN A 21 6.19 -2.92 -7.52
N VAL A 22 5.74 -2.30 -8.61
CA VAL A 22 4.30 -2.15 -8.91
C VAL A 22 4.05 -2.80 -10.25
N PHE A 23 3.02 -3.65 -10.33
CA PHE A 23 2.69 -4.33 -11.58
C PHE A 23 1.96 -3.37 -12.53
N ASP A 24 2.35 -3.40 -13.80
CA ASP A 24 1.68 -2.67 -14.88
C ASP A 24 0.88 -3.67 -15.72
N LEU A 25 -0.45 -3.56 -15.69
CA LEU A 25 -1.34 -4.49 -16.40
C LEU A 25 -1.25 -4.35 -17.92
N ALA A 26 -0.87 -3.18 -18.44
CA ALA A 26 -0.79 -2.95 -19.88
C ALA A 26 0.41 -3.68 -20.50
N THR A 27 1.52 -3.72 -19.78
CA THR A 27 2.78 -4.34 -20.21
C THR A 27 2.98 -5.76 -19.66
N GLY A 28 2.20 -6.15 -18.65
CA GLY A 28 2.33 -7.42 -17.94
C GLY A 28 3.65 -7.53 -17.16
N LYS A 29 4.25 -6.40 -16.77
CA LYS A 29 5.58 -6.33 -16.15
C LYS A 29 5.57 -5.52 -14.88
N ALA A 30 6.49 -5.88 -13.98
CA ALA A 30 6.76 -5.11 -12.77
C ALA A 30 7.60 -3.87 -13.08
N VAL A 31 7.09 -2.69 -12.73
CA VAL A 31 7.83 -1.43 -12.66
C VAL A 31 8.63 -1.41 -11.36
N ASN A 32 9.96 -1.43 -11.45
CA ASN A 32 10.84 -1.52 -10.30
C ASN A 32 11.31 -0.13 -9.82
N THR A 33 11.09 0.15 -8.53
CA THR A 33 11.71 1.26 -7.82
C THR A 33 12.86 0.73 -6.94
N PRO A 34 14.13 1.04 -7.28
CA PRO A 34 15.27 0.43 -6.61
C PRO A 34 15.52 1.01 -5.21
N LYS A 35 16.27 0.27 -4.39
CA LYS A 35 16.79 0.71 -3.07
C LYS A 35 17.50 2.06 -3.10
N ALA A 36 18.13 2.41 -4.21
CA ALA A 36 18.83 3.69 -4.37
C ALA A 36 17.86 4.89 -4.29
N TYR A 37 16.63 4.74 -4.78
CA TYR A 37 15.60 5.78 -4.70
C TYR A 37 15.28 6.13 -3.24
N GLY A 38 14.97 5.13 -2.41
CA GLY A 38 14.68 5.36 -1.00
C GLY A 38 15.87 5.92 -0.20
N LYS A 39 17.11 5.73 -0.67
CA LYS A 39 18.30 6.36 -0.10
C LYS A 39 18.50 7.81 -0.52
N SER A 40 17.92 8.23 -1.66
CA SER A 40 18.14 9.57 -2.22
C SER A 40 17.05 10.57 -1.87
N ILE A 41 15.84 10.11 -1.54
CA ILE A 41 14.70 10.98 -1.20
C ILE A 41 14.82 11.57 0.20
N LYS A 42 14.22 12.74 0.39
CA LYS A 42 14.10 13.44 1.67
C LYS A 42 12.77 13.13 2.34
N THR A 43 12.65 13.53 3.60
CA THR A 43 11.41 13.41 4.38
C THR A 43 10.21 14.06 3.69
N SER A 44 10.41 15.21 3.03
CA SER A 44 9.38 15.90 2.24
C SER A 44 8.87 15.12 1.04
N ASP A 45 9.65 14.17 0.54
CA ASP A 45 9.38 13.44 -0.69
C ASP A 45 8.73 12.06 -0.38
N LEU A 46 8.57 11.72 0.90
CA LEU A 46 7.93 10.47 1.32
C LEU A 46 6.49 10.34 0.78
N PRO A 47 5.64 11.39 0.78
CA PRO A 47 4.31 11.31 0.17
C PRO A 47 4.37 10.91 -1.31
N ASP A 48 5.30 11.48 -2.09
CA ASP A 48 5.48 11.11 -3.50
C ASP A 48 5.98 9.66 -3.65
N GLY A 49 6.84 9.21 -2.74
CA GLY A 49 7.29 7.82 -2.67
C GLY A 49 6.14 6.84 -2.41
N ILE A 50 5.17 7.23 -1.59
CA ILE A 50 3.96 6.45 -1.29
C ILE A 50 3.00 6.47 -2.48
N ALA A 51 2.80 7.63 -3.11
CA ALA A 51 2.03 7.73 -4.36
C ALA A 51 2.64 6.90 -5.49
N ARG A 52 3.97 6.75 -5.52
CA ARG A 52 4.66 5.88 -6.47
C ARG A 52 4.46 4.38 -6.17
N PHE A 53 4.24 4.00 -4.91
CA PHE A 53 3.93 2.62 -4.52
C PHE A 53 2.44 2.30 -4.68
N PHE A 54 1.56 3.28 -4.49
CA PHE A 54 0.11 3.20 -4.70
C PHE A 54 -0.36 4.16 -5.80
N PRO A 55 0.07 3.96 -7.06
CA PRO A 55 -0.32 4.85 -8.15
C PRO A 55 -1.81 4.70 -8.49
N PHE A 56 -2.39 5.76 -9.05
CA PHE A 56 -3.72 5.68 -9.63
C PHE A 56 -3.63 5.02 -11.00
N GLY A 57 -4.33 3.90 -11.17
CA GLY A 57 -4.57 3.30 -12.47
C GLY A 57 -5.58 4.15 -13.24
N VAL A 58 -5.16 4.70 -14.38
CA VAL A 58 -6.03 5.55 -15.22
C VAL A 58 -6.23 4.88 -16.57
N THR A 59 -7.49 4.65 -16.95
CA THR A 59 -7.88 4.46 -18.34
C THR A 59 -8.34 5.80 -18.89
N TYR A 60 -7.63 6.33 -19.88
CA TYR A 60 -8.20 7.39 -20.71
C TYR A 60 -9.05 6.72 -21.79
N ASP A 61 -10.38 6.84 -21.68
CA ASP A 61 -11.31 6.62 -22.78
C ASP A 61 -11.53 7.95 -23.51
N GLU A 62 -10.49 8.54 -24.09
CA GLU A 62 -10.67 9.60 -25.09
C GLU A 62 -10.18 9.10 -26.46
N PRO A 63 -11.03 9.09 -27.50
CA PRO A 63 -10.55 8.97 -28.87
C PRO A 63 -9.59 10.14 -29.11
N ALA A 64 -8.36 9.84 -29.53
CA ALA A 64 -7.38 10.86 -29.85
C ALA A 64 -7.98 11.90 -30.81
N ASP A 65 -8.13 13.14 -30.35
CA ASP A 65 -8.57 14.26 -31.18
C ASP A 65 -7.56 14.46 -32.34
N PRO A 66 -7.96 14.29 -33.61
CA PRO A 66 -7.01 14.24 -34.72
C PRO A 66 -6.48 15.61 -35.19
N ILE A 67 -6.62 16.69 -34.39
CA ILE A 67 -6.41 18.07 -34.88
C ILE A 67 -5.08 18.70 -34.42
N SER A 68 -4.29 18.06 -33.55
CA SER A 68 -2.97 18.58 -33.15
C SER A 68 -1.83 17.92 -33.93
N GLY A 69 -1.53 18.46 -35.11
CA GLY A 69 -0.32 18.12 -35.86
C GLY A 69 0.94 18.55 -35.11
N GLY A 70 1.60 17.60 -34.42
CA GLY A 70 2.91 17.82 -33.81
C GLY A 70 3.34 16.70 -32.88
N ALA A 71 4.17 15.78 -33.41
CA ALA A 71 4.88 14.69 -32.71
C ALA A 71 4.01 13.69 -31.93
N ASN A 72 3.87 12.49 -32.50
CA ASN A 72 3.36 11.29 -31.82
C ASN A 72 4.14 11.02 -30.52
N SER A 73 3.63 11.52 -29.40
CA SER A 73 3.76 10.85 -28.11
C SER A 73 2.35 10.36 -27.77
N GLU A 74 2.01 9.18 -28.28
CA GLU A 74 0.97 8.36 -27.65
C GLU A 74 1.38 8.23 -26.18
N ALA A 75 0.76 8.99 -25.27
CA ALA A 75 0.91 8.72 -23.86
C ALA A 75 0.28 7.34 -23.65
N PRO A 76 1.05 6.29 -23.32
CA PRO A 76 0.47 4.97 -23.14
C PRO A 76 -0.51 5.06 -21.98
N ALA A 77 -1.70 4.47 -22.13
CA ALA A 77 -2.61 4.24 -21.02
C ALA A 77 -1.84 3.45 -19.95
N THR A 78 -1.42 4.12 -18.87
CA THR A 78 -0.67 3.45 -17.81
C THR A 78 -1.67 2.74 -16.91
N ARG A 79 -1.81 1.42 -17.10
CA ARG A 79 -2.50 0.54 -16.14
C ARG A 79 -1.56 0.12 -14.99
N THR A 80 -0.64 1.00 -14.61
CA THR A 80 0.16 0.83 -13.39
C THR A 80 -0.66 1.37 -12.22
N GLY A 81 -0.99 0.52 -11.25
CA GLY A 81 -1.79 0.89 -10.08
C GLY A 81 -3.26 0.52 -10.20
N LEU A 82 -4.05 1.04 -9.25
CA LEU A 82 -5.46 0.69 -9.09
C LEU A 82 -6.37 1.89 -9.34
N PRO A 83 -7.59 1.67 -9.87
CA PRO A 83 -8.59 2.73 -9.97
C PRO A 83 -8.85 3.36 -8.59
N PRO A 84 -9.06 4.68 -8.49
CA PRO A 84 -9.24 5.34 -7.19
C PRO A 84 -10.33 4.73 -6.31
N ASP A 85 -11.43 4.27 -6.91
CA ASP A 85 -12.55 3.62 -6.22
C ASP A 85 -12.22 2.23 -5.65
N VAL A 86 -11.20 1.55 -6.20
CA VAL A 86 -10.66 0.29 -5.66
C VAL A 86 -9.54 0.58 -4.66
N LEU A 87 -8.69 1.56 -4.97
CA LEU A 87 -7.55 1.90 -4.15
C LEU A 87 -7.96 2.47 -2.79
N LEU A 88 -9.04 3.25 -2.74
CA LEU A 88 -9.51 3.89 -1.51
C LEU A 88 -9.84 2.89 -0.40
N PRO A 89 -10.81 1.97 -0.56
CA PRO A 89 -11.14 1.01 0.50
C PRO A 89 -9.93 0.15 0.86
N MET A 90 -9.12 -0.24 -0.13
CA MET A 90 -7.91 -1.01 0.13
C MET A 90 -6.87 -0.26 1.00
N LEU A 91 -6.70 1.05 0.78
CA LEU A 91 -5.82 1.87 1.63
C LEU A 91 -6.39 2.05 3.04
N GLU A 92 -7.71 2.19 3.17
CA GLU A 92 -8.39 2.32 4.46
C GLU A 92 -8.22 1.04 5.29
N SER A 93 -8.47 -0.13 4.70
CA SER A 93 -8.26 -1.43 5.38
C SER A 93 -6.78 -1.67 5.73
N MET A 94 -5.84 -1.42 4.80
CA MET A 94 -4.40 -1.53 5.10
C MET A 94 -3.98 -0.64 6.27
N ARG A 95 -4.58 0.55 6.39
CA ARG A 95 -4.28 1.51 7.44
C ARG A 95 -4.81 1.03 8.80
N GLU A 96 -5.91 0.29 8.82
CA GLU A 96 -6.44 -0.38 10.02
C GLU A 96 -5.53 -1.54 10.44
N ASP A 97 -5.19 -2.47 9.55
CA ASP A 97 -4.21 -3.55 9.81
C ASP A 97 -2.89 -3.01 10.40
N ILE A 98 -2.38 -1.91 9.84
CA ILE A 98 -1.11 -1.31 10.29
C ILE A 98 -1.28 -0.67 11.67
N ALA A 99 -2.46 -0.12 11.98
CA ALA A 99 -2.76 0.40 13.31
C ALA A 99 -2.85 -0.74 14.34
N GLU A 100 -3.39 -1.90 13.99
CA GLU A 100 -3.37 -3.08 14.86
C GLU A 100 -1.96 -3.59 15.11
N ILE A 101 -1.13 -3.68 14.06
CA ILE A 101 0.30 -4.00 14.19
C ILE A 101 0.97 -3.01 15.14
N ARG A 102 0.67 -1.72 15.01
CA ARG A 102 1.19 -0.66 15.88
C ARG A 102 0.81 -0.88 17.34
N GLU A 103 -0.44 -1.21 17.62
CA GLU A 103 -0.92 -1.50 18.98
C GLU A 103 -0.30 -2.78 19.56
N ALA A 104 -0.19 -3.84 18.76
CA ALA A 104 0.50 -5.06 19.17
C ALA A 104 1.97 -4.77 19.52
N LEU A 105 2.68 -3.99 18.69
CA LEU A 105 4.06 -3.59 18.94
C LEU A 105 4.21 -2.75 20.21
N ALA A 106 3.22 -1.94 20.56
CA ALA A 106 3.24 -1.12 21.78
C ALA A 106 3.16 -1.97 23.06
N GLN A 107 2.59 -3.18 22.98
CA GLN A 107 2.52 -4.12 24.11
C GLN A 107 3.75 -5.03 24.21
N VAL A 108 4.59 -5.10 23.16
CA VAL A 108 5.75 -6.00 23.13
C VAL A 108 7.02 -5.27 23.58
N HIS A 109 7.62 -5.74 24.66
CA HIS A 109 8.90 -5.24 25.13
C HIS A 109 10.04 -5.89 24.34
N MET A 110 10.37 -5.32 23.18
CA MET A 110 11.47 -5.79 22.33
C MET A 110 12.33 -4.63 21.82
N ARG A 111 13.47 -4.96 21.23
CA ARG A 111 14.24 -4.03 20.39
C ARG A 111 14.44 -4.64 19.02
N MET A 112 14.04 -3.93 17.98
CA MET A 112 14.12 -4.38 16.59
C MET A 112 15.01 -3.43 15.80
N VAL A 113 15.99 -3.98 15.10
CA VAL A 113 16.89 -3.21 14.24
C VAL A 113 16.80 -3.71 12.81
N GLY A 114 16.38 -2.84 11.90
CA GLY A 114 16.33 -3.17 10.47
C GLY A 114 15.20 -4.13 10.09
N GLY A 115 14.12 -4.17 10.87
CA GLY A 115 12.87 -4.80 10.45
C GLY A 115 12.20 -4.02 9.31
N SER A 116 11.29 -4.69 8.59
CA SER A 116 10.55 -4.08 7.48
C SER A 116 9.06 -4.36 7.61
N LEU A 117 8.24 -3.36 7.30
CA LEU A 117 6.83 -3.57 6.98
C LEU A 117 6.73 -3.90 5.49
N LEU A 118 6.25 -5.10 5.17
CA LEU A 118 6.01 -5.58 3.83
C LEU A 118 4.52 -5.42 3.50
N ILE A 119 4.22 -4.72 2.42
CA ILE A 119 2.88 -4.56 1.87
C ILE A 119 2.87 -5.19 0.48
N ILE A 120 1.87 -6.04 0.21
CA ILE A 120 1.59 -6.66 -1.08
C ILE A 120 0.12 -6.40 -1.38
N TYR A 121 -0.23 -6.11 -2.62
CA TYR A 121 -1.62 -5.94 -3.05
C TYR A 121 -1.85 -6.52 -4.44
N GLU A 122 -3.08 -6.95 -4.70
CA GLU A 122 -3.53 -7.40 -6.00
C GLU A 122 -3.62 -6.21 -6.95
N ALA A 123 -2.93 -6.31 -8.09
CA ALA A 123 -2.86 -5.25 -9.08
C ALA A 123 -3.89 -5.43 -10.20
N ASP A 124 -4.42 -6.65 -10.38
CA ASP A 124 -5.53 -6.92 -11.28
C ASP A 124 -6.82 -6.32 -10.70
N TRP A 125 -7.48 -5.47 -11.50
CA TRP A 125 -8.60 -4.66 -11.01
C TRP A 125 -9.84 -5.49 -10.69
N GLU A 126 -10.09 -6.55 -11.45
CA GLU A 126 -11.26 -7.41 -11.22
C GLU A 126 -11.03 -8.23 -9.95
N ARG A 127 -9.84 -8.83 -9.83
CA ARG A 127 -9.47 -9.60 -8.63
C ARG A 127 -9.37 -8.76 -7.37
N ALA A 128 -8.88 -7.52 -7.48
CA ALA A 128 -8.84 -6.60 -6.35
C ALA A 128 -10.25 -6.27 -5.85
N ARG A 129 -11.22 -6.09 -6.77
CA ARG A 129 -12.64 -5.89 -6.40
C ARG A 129 -13.25 -7.12 -5.76
N GLU A 130 -12.97 -8.32 -6.29
CA GLU A 130 -13.43 -9.57 -5.69
C GLU A 130 -12.83 -9.75 -4.29
N GLY A 131 -11.55 -9.48 -4.11
CA GLY A 131 -10.90 -9.56 -2.80
C GLY A 131 -11.45 -8.55 -1.80
N LEU A 132 -11.84 -7.34 -2.24
CA LEU A 132 -12.49 -6.37 -1.35
C LEU A 132 -13.84 -6.85 -0.85
N LYS A 133 -14.64 -7.51 -1.70
CA LYS A 133 -15.90 -8.14 -1.26
C LYS A 133 -15.66 -9.24 -0.25
N TRP A 134 -14.64 -10.07 -0.49
CA TRP A 134 -14.24 -11.10 0.46
C TRP A 134 -13.86 -10.51 1.83
N LEU A 135 -13.21 -9.34 1.86
CA LEU A 135 -12.87 -8.66 3.10
C LEU A 135 -14.13 -8.14 3.83
N GLU A 136 -15.07 -7.53 3.10
CA GLU A 136 -16.36 -7.09 3.65
C GLU A 136 -17.15 -8.27 4.24
N GLU A 137 -17.19 -9.42 3.55
CA GLU A 137 -17.86 -10.64 4.02
C GLU A 137 -17.17 -11.24 5.27
N ALA A 138 -15.82 -11.25 5.29
CA ALA A 138 -15.07 -11.76 6.43
C ALA A 138 -15.28 -10.92 7.71
N ASP A 139 -15.42 -9.61 7.57
CA ASP A 139 -15.73 -8.72 8.71
C ASP A 139 -17.17 -8.92 9.22
N GLU A 140 -18.12 -9.27 8.34
CA GLU A 140 -19.51 -9.58 8.73
C GLU A 140 -19.62 -10.93 9.47
N ASP A 141 -18.81 -11.92 9.10
CA ASP A 141 -18.78 -13.24 9.73
C ASP A 141 -18.09 -13.26 11.11
N GLU A 142 -17.24 -12.27 11.45
CA GLU A 142 -16.63 -12.17 12.79
C GLU A 142 -17.64 -11.78 13.90
N ASP A 143 -18.85 -11.32 13.53
CA ASP A 143 -19.95 -10.97 14.45
C ASP A 143 -21.02 -12.09 14.62
N GLU A 144 -20.94 -13.18 13.84
CA GLU A 144 -21.81 -14.36 13.96
C GLU A 144 -21.00 -15.59 14.43
N ASP A 145 -21.10 -15.93 15.73
CA ASP A 145 -20.72 -17.27 16.21
C ASP A 145 -21.45 -18.34 15.35
N ASP A 146 -20.71 -19.36 14.91
CA ASP A 146 -21.15 -20.65 14.32
C ASP A 146 -21.44 -20.72 12.80
N GLU A 147 -20.53 -21.33 12.04
CA GLU A 147 -20.58 -22.74 11.56
C GLU A 147 -19.71 -22.89 10.29
N GLU A 148 -18.62 -23.67 10.41
CA GLU A 148 -17.80 -24.11 9.27
C GLU A 148 -18.67 -24.86 8.24
N ASN A 149 -19.17 -24.16 7.22
CA ASN A 149 -19.65 -24.80 5.99
C ASN A 149 -18.44 -25.09 5.10
N GLU A 150 -17.77 -26.20 5.40
CA GLU A 150 -16.85 -26.87 4.47
C GLU A 150 -17.62 -27.56 3.33
N ASP A 151 -18.28 -26.78 2.47
CA ASP A 151 -18.65 -27.28 1.14
C ASP A 151 -17.44 -27.07 0.21
N GLU A 152 -16.60 -28.12 0.17
CA GLU A 152 -15.47 -28.28 -0.74
C GLU A 152 -15.95 -28.55 -2.18
N ASP A 153 -16.28 -27.51 -2.93
CA ASP A 153 -16.24 -27.56 -4.39
C ASP A 153 -14.81 -27.24 -4.87
N GLU A 154 -14.01 -28.30 -5.01
CA GLU A 154 -12.71 -28.29 -5.69
C GLU A 154 -12.87 -27.89 -7.17
N ASP A 155 -12.72 -26.60 -7.51
CA ASP A 155 -12.09 -26.14 -8.79
C ASP A 155 -12.20 -24.62 -9.06
N GLU A 156 -12.87 -23.83 -8.22
CA GLU A 156 -12.77 -22.36 -8.28
C GLU A 156 -11.71 -21.88 -7.29
N LYS A 157 -10.65 -21.21 -7.79
CA LYS A 157 -9.62 -20.62 -6.93
C LYS A 157 -10.30 -19.62 -6.00
N ARG A 158 -10.53 -20.01 -4.74
CA ARG A 158 -11.02 -19.11 -3.69
C ARG A 158 -10.27 -17.79 -3.77
N VAL A 159 -11.03 -16.72 -3.96
CA VAL A 159 -10.49 -15.35 -3.96
C VAL A 159 -9.98 -15.09 -2.55
N GLY A 160 -8.71 -14.73 -2.43
CA GLY A 160 -8.09 -14.40 -1.15
C GLY A 160 -8.15 -12.89 -0.86
N PRO A 161 -7.57 -12.44 0.26
CA PRO A 161 -7.54 -11.03 0.60
C PRO A 161 -6.86 -10.21 -0.51
N PRO A 162 -7.34 -8.98 -0.78
CA PRO A 162 -6.83 -8.14 -1.87
C PRO A 162 -5.45 -7.56 -1.56
N TYR A 163 -5.00 -7.65 -0.30
CA TYR A 163 -3.69 -7.25 0.14
C TYR A 163 -3.18 -8.07 1.31
N LEU A 164 -1.92 -7.83 1.67
CA LEU A 164 -1.27 -8.41 2.84
C LEU A 164 -0.28 -7.41 3.42
N VAL A 165 -0.37 -7.19 4.74
CA VAL A 165 0.61 -6.43 5.52
C VAL A 165 1.31 -7.39 6.50
N LYS A 166 2.65 -7.43 6.48
CA LYS A 166 3.44 -8.25 7.42
C LYS A 166 4.68 -7.52 7.91
N LEU A 167 5.03 -7.78 9.17
CA LEU A 167 6.33 -7.42 9.73
C LEU A 167 7.34 -8.53 9.44
N ILE A 168 8.49 -8.18 8.87
CA ILE A 168 9.55 -9.13 8.48
C ILE A 168 10.93 -8.67 8.97
N ASP A 169 11.96 -9.49 8.71
CA ASP A 169 13.37 -9.24 9.02
C ASP A 169 13.72 -9.15 10.52
N PHE A 170 13.44 -10.23 11.26
CA PHE A 170 13.68 -10.31 12.71
C PHE A 170 15.12 -10.66 13.14
N ALA A 171 16.08 -10.76 12.20
CA ALA A 171 17.45 -11.24 12.48
C ALA A 171 18.20 -10.44 13.55
N HIS A 172 17.82 -9.17 13.77
CA HIS A 172 18.37 -8.31 14.81
C HIS A 172 17.31 -7.83 15.81
N THR A 173 16.31 -8.67 16.07
CA THR A 173 15.27 -8.42 17.07
C THR A 173 15.56 -9.18 18.35
N LYS A 174 15.38 -8.53 19.50
CA LYS A 174 15.56 -9.12 20.83
C LYS A 174 14.38 -8.78 21.72
N VAL A 175 13.76 -9.79 22.32
CA VAL A 175 12.79 -9.57 23.40
C VAL A 175 13.55 -9.11 24.64
N VAL A 176 13.13 -7.98 25.21
CA VAL A 176 13.76 -7.34 26.38
C VAL A 176 12.69 -6.93 27.40
N PRO A 177 12.14 -7.89 28.16
CA PRO A 177 11.07 -7.63 29.12
C PRO A 177 11.43 -6.52 30.12
N GLY A 178 10.43 -5.73 30.53
CA GLY A 178 10.59 -4.62 31.48
C GLY A 178 11.18 -3.30 30.95
N ILE A 179 11.68 -3.22 29.71
CA ILE A 179 12.25 -1.96 29.15
C ILE A 179 11.21 -1.12 28.37
N GLY A 180 9.96 -1.57 28.32
CA GLY A 180 8.90 -0.94 27.52
C GLY A 180 9.06 -1.19 26.01
N PRO A 181 8.14 -0.63 25.20
CA PRO A 181 8.12 -0.83 23.75
C PRO A 181 9.33 -0.20 23.04
N ASP A 182 9.49 -0.54 21.76
CA ASP A 182 10.50 0.08 20.90
C ASP A 182 9.96 1.37 20.29
N GLU A 183 10.26 2.51 20.93
CA GLU A 183 9.85 3.84 20.46
C GLU A 183 10.32 4.17 19.04
N GLY A 184 11.45 3.60 18.60
CA GLY A 184 11.96 3.82 17.25
C GLY A 184 11.12 3.11 16.19
N VAL A 185 10.67 1.89 16.49
CA VAL A 185 9.75 1.13 15.65
C VAL A 185 8.37 1.79 15.65
N LEU A 186 7.83 2.14 16.82
CA LEU A 186 6.52 2.79 16.94
C LEU A 186 6.47 4.09 16.12
N LYS A 187 7.49 4.95 16.26
CA LYS A 187 7.63 6.16 15.44
C LYS A 187 7.62 5.85 13.93
N GLY A 188 8.28 4.77 13.53
CA GLY A 188 8.30 4.34 12.14
C GLY A 188 6.90 3.97 11.65
N VAL A 189 6.17 3.16 12.43
CA VAL A 189 4.79 2.75 12.08
C VAL A 189 3.83 3.95 12.09
N ASP A 190 3.93 4.84 13.09
CA ASP A 190 3.14 6.09 13.15
C ASP A 190 3.37 6.97 11.91
N THR A 191 4.60 6.99 11.38
CA THR A 191 4.90 7.67 10.11
C THR A 191 4.21 7.00 8.93
N VAL A 192 4.22 5.66 8.85
CA VAL A 192 3.50 4.94 7.78
C VAL A 192 2.00 5.26 7.83
N LEU A 193 1.38 5.25 9.01
CA LEU A 193 -0.02 5.62 9.19
C LEU A 193 -0.30 7.04 8.67
N THR A 194 0.53 8.01 9.04
CA THR A 194 0.40 9.40 8.56
C THR A 194 0.54 9.51 7.03
N LEU A 195 1.43 8.72 6.44
CA LEU A 195 1.63 8.68 4.99
C LEU A 195 0.44 8.04 4.26
N LEU A 196 -0.17 7.01 4.84
CA LEU A 196 -1.39 6.39 4.32
C LEU A 196 -2.58 7.35 4.43
N ASP A 197 -2.74 8.04 5.56
CA ASP A 197 -3.75 9.10 5.73
C ASP A 197 -3.64 10.14 4.61
N GLY A 198 -2.42 10.63 4.33
CA GLY A 198 -2.18 11.55 3.23
C GLY A 198 -2.55 10.98 1.86
N ARG A 199 -2.32 9.69 1.63
CA ARG A 199 -2.66 9.03 0.35
C ARG A 199 -4.16 8.79 0.21
N ILE A 200 -4.84 8.44 1.30
CA ILE A 200 -6.30 8.31 1.37
C ILE A 200 -6.96 9.63 0.99
N GLU A 201 -6.53 10.75 1.59
CA GLU A 201 -7.08 12.08 1.28
C GLU A 201 -6.85 12.49 -0.18
N GLN A 202 -5.68 12.19 -0.74
CA GLN A 202 -5.42 12.39 -2.17
C GLN A 202 -6.37 11.55 -3.03
N THR A 203 -6.66 10.32 -2.64
CA THR A 203 -7.55 9.40 -3.38
C THR A 203 -8.99 9.90 -3.34
N LYS A 204 -9.49 10.32 -2.17
CA LYS A 204 -10.80 10.96 -2.00
C LYS A 204 -10.96 12.20 -2.89
N ALA A 205 -9.93 13.05 -2.94
CA ALA A 205 -9.95 14.25 -3.78
C ALA A 205 -10.03 13.92 -5.28
N VAL A 206 -9.39 12.85 -5.74
CA VAL A 206 -9.47 12.40 -7.14
C VAL A 206 -10.87 11.91 -7.46
N ILE A 207 -11.46 11.05 -6.62
CA ILE A 207 -12.83 10.54 -6.80
C ILE A 207 -13.82 11.71 -6.92
N ALA A 208 -13.78 12.65 -5.97
CA ALA A 208 -14.66 13.82 -5.97
C ALA A 208 -14.49 14.69 -7.23
N SER A 209 -13.28 14.80 -7.77
CA SER A 209 -13.00 15.56 -8.99
C SER A 209 -13.58 14.88 -10.23
N THR A 210 -13.56 13.54 -10.29
CA THR A 210 -14.13 12.76 -11.39
C THR A 210 -15.65 12.80 -11.38
N GLU A 211 -16.30 12.74 -10.23
CA GLU A 211 -17.76 12.83 -10.10
C GLU A 211 -18.31 14.23 -10.44
N ALA A 212 -17.53 15.28 -10.21
CA ALA A 212 -17.90 16.66 -10.50
C ALA A 212 -17.78 17.03 -12.00
N ALA A 213 -17.17 16.18 -12.84
CA ALA A 213 -17.04 16.44 -14.27
C ALA A 213 -18.39 16.21 -14.98
N PRO A 214 -18.94 17.22 -15.69
CA PRO A 214 -20.21 17.04 -16.40
C PRO A 214 -20.07 16.00 -17.51
N ALA A 215 -20.98 15.02 -17.54
CA ALA A 215 -21.14 14.11 -18.67
C ALA A 215 -21.33 14.95 -19.94
N SER A 216 -20.30 15.02 -20.76
CA SER A 216 -20.26 15.81 -22.00
C SER A 216 -20.89 15.05 -23.16
#